data_AF-A0A4V1B391-F1
#
_entry.id   AF-A0A4V1B391-F1
#
_cell.length_a   1.000
_cell.length_b   1.000
_cell.length_c   1.000
_cell.angle_alpha   90.00
_cell.angle_beta   90.00
_cell.angle_gamma   90.00
#
_symmetry.space_group_name_H-M   'P 1'
#
loop_
_entity.id
_entity.type
_entity.pdbx_description
1 polymer ?
#
loop_
_entity_poly.entity_id
_entity_poly.type
_entity_poly.pdbx_seq_one_letter_code
_entity_poly.pdbx_strand_id
1 'polypeptide(L)' 'MYTSGLLFLGTNEIIIIVVVVLLLFGGKKIPELMRGLGRGVKEFKDGQKENPNAKDEESTENNTNKTQA' A
#
# COMPACT_ATOMS: atom_id res chain seq x y z
N MET A 1 -34.94 0.02 12.34
CA MET A 1 -34.12 -0.01 13.57
C MET A 1 -33.03 -1.09 13.57
N TYR A 2 -32.79 -1.84 12.48
CA TYR A 2 -31.68 -2.81 12.37
C TYR A 2 -30.62 -2.46 11.31
N THR A 3 -30.87 -1.42 10.50
CA THR A 3 -29.97 -1.00 9.41
C THR A 3 -28.63 -0.47 9.91
N SER A 4 -28.60 0.06 11.14
CA SER A 4 -27.37 0.47 11.82
C SER A 4 -26.55 -0.71 12.34
N GLY A 5 -26.99 -1.97 12.22
CA GLY A 5 -26.16 -3.13 12.56
C GLY A 5 -25.30 -3.58 11.38
N LEU A 6 -25.87 -3.56 10.16
CA LEU A 6 -25.29 -4.24 9.00
C LEU A 6 -23.98 -3.59 8.50
N LEU A 7 -23.86 -2.26 8.54
CA LEU A 7 -22.63 -1.55 8.16
C LEU A 7 -21.53 -1.68 9.23
N PHE A 8 -21.90 -1.89 10.48
CA PHE A 8 -20.95 -2.06 11.58
C PHE A 8 -20.40 -3.49 11.65
N LEU A 9 -21.09 -4.48 11.08
CA LEU A 9 -20.57 -5.85 11.00
C LEU A 9 -19.30 -5.92 10.15
N GLY A 10 -19.24 -5.22 9.01
CA GLY A 10 -18.04 -5.25 8.14
C GLY A 10 -16.80 -4.64 8.80
N THR A 11 -16.90 -3.42 9.33
CA THR A 11 -15.74 -2.73 9.91
C THR A 11 -15.28 -3.33 11.23
N ASN A 12 -16.21 -3.74 12.11
CA ASN A 12 -15.84 -4.33 13.40
C ASN A 12 -15.18 -5.70 13.23
N GLU A 13 -15.64 -6.52 12.28
CA GLU A 13 -15.05 -7.84 12.03
C GLU A 13 -13.63 -7.69 11.45
N ILE A 14 -13.42 -6.74 10.54
CA ILE A 14 -12.08 -6.39 10.06
C ILE A 14 -11.18 -5.92 11.21
N ILE A 15 -11.67 -5.06 12.11
CA ILE A 15 -10.89 -4.61 13.27
C ILE A 15 -10.49 -5.78 14.16
N ILE A 16 -11.41 -6.70 14.46
CA ILE A 16 -11.12 -7.89 15.26
C ILE A 16 -10.04 -8.75 14.60
N ILE A 17 -10.15 -9.01 13.30
CA ILE A 17 -9.14 -9.77 12.54
C ILE A 17 -7.78 -9.07 12.62
N VAL A 18 -7.74 -7.75 12.40
CA VAL A 18 -6.50 -6.97 12.47
C VAL A 18 -5.89 -7.03 13.87
N VAL A 19 -6.70 -6.95 14.93
CA VAL A 19 -6.23 -7.08 16.32
C VAL A 19 -5.65 -8.48 16.59
N VAL A 20 -6.32 -9.55 16.16
CA VAL A 20 -5.81 -10.92 16.32
C VAL A 20 -4.49 -11.11 15.57
N VAL A 21 -4.41 -10.64 14.33
CA VAL A 21 -3.18 -10.67 13.53
C VAL A 21 -2.07 -9.86 14.21
N LEU A 22 -2.38 -8.68 14.75
CA LEU A 22 -1.42 -7.85 15.50
C LEU A 22 -0.95 -8.52 16.78
N LEU A 23 -1.78 -9.32 17.46
CA LEU A 23 -1.38 -10.08 18.65
C LEU A 23 -0.47 -11.26 18.29
N LEU A 24 -0.76 -11.96 17.18
CA LEU A 24 0.03 -13.11 16.74
C LEU A 24 1.38 -12.71 16.13
N PHE A 25 1.38 -11.69 15.27
CA PHE A 25 2.58 -11.25 14.55
C PHE A 25 3.26 -10.05 15.20
N GLY A 26 2.57 -9.28 16.05
CA GLY A 26 3.09 -8.05 16.63
C GLY A 26 2.98 -6.85 15.69
N GLY A 27 2.80 -5.65 16.26
CA GLY A 27 2.65 -4.39 15.49
C GLY A 27 3.84 -4.00 14.62
N LYS A 28 5.02 -4.62 14.82
CA LYS A 28 6.22 -4.35 14.02
C LYS A 28 6.34 -5.23 12.77
N LYS A 29 5.72 -6.41 12.73
CA LYS A 29 5.87 -7.35 11.59
C LYS A 29 5.10 -6.90 10.36
N ILE A 30 3.90 -6.34 10.51
CA ILE A 30 3.11 -5.82 9.39
C ILE A 30 3.86 -4.72 8.61
N PRO A 31 4.38 -3.65 9.22
CA PRO A 31 5.13 -2.63 8.50
C PRO A 31 6.48 -3.14 7.95
N GLU A 32 7.12 -4.09 8.61
CA GLU A 32 8.35 -4.74 8.14
C GLU A 32 8.09 -5.53 6.84
N LEU A 33 7.02 -6.33 6.79
CA LEU A 33 6.57 -7.07 5.61
C LEU A 33 6.14 -6.13 4.47
N MET A 34 5.38 -5.08 4.78
CA MET A 34 4.97 -4.07 3.79
C MET A 34 6.18 -3.35 3.18
N ARG A 35 7.19 -2.99 3.98
CA ARG A 35 8.42 -2.37 3.47
C ARG A 35 9.21 -3.33 2.58
N GLY A 36 9.30 -4.61 2.95
CA GLY A 36 9.93 -5.64 2.13
C GLY A 36 9.21 -5.82 0.78
N LEU A 37 7.89 -5.99 0.81
CA LEU A 37 7.06 -6.13 -0.38
C LEU A 37 7.12 -4.88 -1.26
N GLY A 38 7.05 -3.69 -0.68
CA GLY A 38 7.13 -2.43 -1.42
C GLY A 38 8.46 -2.23 -2.14
N ARG A 39 9.57 -2.65 -1.54
CA ARG A 39 10.88 -2.66 -2.22
C ARG A 39 10.93 -3.67 -3.36
N GLY A 40 10.44 -4.89 -3.14
CA GLY A 40 10.36 -5.91 -4.19
C GLY A 40 9.49 -5.47 -5.38
N VAL A 41 8.33 -4.86 -5.12
CA VAL A 41 7.45 -4.31 -6.17
C VAL A 41 8.12 -3.16 -6.92
N LYS A 42 8.86 -2.29 -6.22
CA LYS A 42 9.61 -1.20 -6.85
C LYS A 42 10.72 -1.73 -7.76
N GLU A 43 11.54 -2.65 -7.27
CA GLU A 43 12.62 -3.27 -8.05
C GLU A 43 12.07 -4.05 -9.25
N PHE A 44 10.94 -4.74 -9.08
CA PHE A 44 10.24 -5.43 -10.15
C PHE A 44 9.73 -4.47 -11.24
N LYS A 45 9.18 -3.32 -10.84
CA LYS A 45 8.73 -2.28 -11.76
C LYS A 45 9.91 -1.61 -12.47
N ASP A 46 10.99 -1.32 -11.75
CA ASP A 46 12.20 -0.70 -12.31
C ASP A 46 12.88 -1.63 -13.33
N GLY A 47 12.98 -2.94 -13.03
CA GLY A 47 13.53 -3.94 -13.96
C GLY A 47 12.66 -4.20 -15.19
N GLN A 48 11.34 -4.03 -15.09
CA GLN A 48 10.45 -4.07 -16.26
C GLN A 48 10.61 -2.84 -17.17
N LYS A 49 10.92 -1.67 -16.60
CA LYS A 49 11.13 -0.42 -17.36
C LYS A 49 12.44 -0.39 -18.15
N GLU A 50 13.42 -1.21 -17.78
CA GLU A 50 14.69 -1.34 -18.51
C GLU A 50 14.52 -2.05 -19.86
N ASN A 51 13.35 -2.67 -20.14
CA ASN A 51 13.05 -3.19 -21.46
C ASN A 51 12.60 -2.03 -22.40
N PRO A 52 13.41 -1.65 -23.41
CA PRO A 52 13.25 -0.40 -24.16
C PRO A 52 11.99 -0.33 -25.05
N ASN A 53 11.13 -1.35 -25.04
CA ASN A 53 9.84 -1.36 -25.73
C ASN A 53 8.62 -1.16 -24.82
N ALA A 54 8.78 -1.05 -23.49
CA ALA A 54 7.69 -0.72 -22.58
C ALA A 54 7.68 0.80 -22.31
N LYS A 55 7.37 1.58 -23.36
CA LYS A 55 6.90 2.94 -23.13
C LYS A 55 5.44 2.89 -22.72
N ASP A 56 5.13 3.80 -21.81
CA ASP A 56 3.81 4.36 -21.50
C ASP A 56 3.21 3.94 -20.13
N GLU A 57 2.93 5.00 -19.37
CA GLU A 57 2.01 5.11 -18.22
C GLU A 57 2.54 4.70 -16.82
N GLU A 58 3.06 5.67 -16.07
CA GLU A 58 2.29 6.29 -14.98
C GLU A 58 3.11 7.40 -14.30
N SER A 59 2.55 8.60 -14.39
CA SER A 59 2.92 9.82 -13.68
C SER A 59 2.86 9.62 -12.17
N THR A 60 3.91 10.02 -11.47
CA THR A 60 3.76 11.05 -10.42
C THR A 60 5.07 11.84 -10.45
N GLU A 61 5.03 12.81 -11.35
CA GLU A 61 5.93 13.94 -11.41
C GLU A 61 5.80 14.74 -10.11
N ASN A 62 6.66 14.43 -9.13
CA ASN A 62 6.96 15.36 -8.05
C ASN A 62 8.02 16.33 -8.55
N ASN A 63 7.66 17.24 -9.46
CA ASN A 63 8.55 18.34 -9.85
C ASN A 63 8.45 19.44 -8.79
N THR A 64 9.12 19.23 -7.66
CA THR A 64 9.61 20.34 -6.85
C THR A 64 10.89 20.83 -7.52
N ASN A 65 10.91 22.11 -7.93
CA ASN A 65 12.03 22.93 -8.43
C ASN A 65 12.06 23.19 -9.96
N LYS A 66 11.68 24.40 -10.42
CA LYS A 66 12.63 25.50 -10.71
C LYS A 66 12.03 26.73 -11.43
N THR A 67 12.26 27.93 -10.86
CA THR A 67 12.51 29.25 -11.50
C THR A 67 11.40 29.91 -12.35
N GLN A 68 11.06 31.17 -12.09
CA GLN A 68 11.55 32.39 -12.77
C GLN A 68 11.25 33.60 -11.85
N ALA A 69 12.28 34.29 -11.34
CA ALA A 69 12.88 35.53 -11.88
C ALA A 69 12.01 36.77 -11.63
#